data_AF-A0AA40NEI2-F1
#
_entry.id   AF-A0AA40NEI2-F1
#
_cell.length_a   1.000
_cell.length_b   1.000
_cell.length_c   1.000
_cell.angle_alpha   90.00
_cell.angle_beta   90.00
_cell.angle_gamma   90.00
#
_symmetry.space_group_name_H-M   'P 1'
#
loop_
_entity.id
_entity.type
_entity.pdbx_description
1 polymer ?
#
loop_
_entity_poly.entity_id
_entity_poly.type
_entity_poly.pdbx_seq_one_letter_code
_entity_poly.pdbx_strand_id
1 'polypeptide(L)'
;PKESPALTGRPTAPTAEGKDSSTQIANTAFVQAAIAALVGSSPEALDTLNELAAALGNDPNFATTVTNSLAGKMDKSANGSDIENVSVFLQNLGLGEGSALPVGVPVPWPSTTPPTGWLKCNGAAFSAEEYPELAKAYPTKKLPDLRGEFIRGWDDGRDVDSGRALLSEQLDAMQNVTGSLSDNTMGSSLSASGVFNIGSSSGVKYAATSAGSAFSFYSITLDLSRSARTSAETRPRNIAFNYI
;
A
#
# COMPACT_ATOMS: atom_id res chain seq x y z
N PRO A 1 -39.41 -26.89 89.46
CA PRO A 1 -38.75 -27.63 88.36
C PRO A 1 -38.20 -28.95 88.88
N LYS A 2 -38.75 -30.08 88.41
CA LYS A 2 -38.20 -31.40 88.68
C LYS A 2 -36.87 -31.48 87.90
N GLU A 3 -35.77 -31.72 88.61
CA GLU A 3 -34.39 -31.82 88.11
C GLU A 3 -34.31 -32.32 86.66
N SER A 4 -33.69 -31.54 85.77
CA SER A 4 -33.42 -31.97 84.40
C SER A 4 -32.52 -33.21 84.43
N PRO A 5 -32.85 -34.30 83.73
CA PRO A 5 -32.05 -35.52 83.77
C PRO A 5 -30.63 -35.27 83.25
N ALA A 6 -29.62 -35.71 84.01
CA ALA A 6 -28.23 -35.72 83.57
C ALA A 6 -28.01 -36.91 82.61
N LEU A 7 -27.89 -36.63 81.31
CA LEU A 7 -27.63 -37.65 80.30
C LEU A 7 -26.14 -37.99 80.27
N THR A 8 -25.79 -39.24 80.62
CA THR A 8 -24.40 -39.75 80.58
C THR A 8 -24.31 -40.97 79.64
N GLY A 9 -23.12 -41.25 79.09
CA GLY A 9 -22.91 -42.38 78.17
C GLY A 9 -23.48 -42.15 76.75
N ARG A 10 -24.23 -43.14 76.23
CA ARG A 10 -24.90 -43.11 74.89
C ARG A 10 -26.43 -43.15 75.05
N PRO A 11 -27.05 -42.07 75.53
CA PRO A 11 -28.50 -42.01 75.73
C PRO A 11 -29.26 -42.17 74.41
N THR A 12 -30.39 -42.89 74.43
CA THR A 12 -31.29 -43.06 73.28
C THR A 12 -32.57 -42.25 73.48
N ALA A 13 -33.07 -41.62 72.42
CA ALA A 13 -34.38 -40.97 72.39
C ALA A 13 -35.21 -41.51 71.22
N PRO A 14 -36.55 -41.55 71.33
CA PRO A 14 -37.42 -41.88 70.19
C PRO A 14 -37.14 -40.97 68.98
N THR A 15 -37.18 -41.53 67.76
CA THR A 15 -37.04 -40.75 66.53
C THR A 15 -38.32 -39.99 66.27
N ALA A 16 -38.24 -38.66 66.21
CA ALA A 16 -39.36 -37.80 65.87
C ALA A 16 -39.74 -37.94 64.37
N GLU A 17 -40.96 -37.56 64.00
CA GLU A 17 -41.40 -37.49 62.60
C GLU A 17 -40.76 -36.29 61.90
N GLY A 18 -40.48 -36.38 60.59
CA GLY A 18 -39.60 -35.46 59.84
C GLY A 18 -39.97 -33.97 59.78
N LYS A 19 -41.07 -33.54 60.40
CA LYS A 19 -41.50 -32.13 60.51
C LYS A 19 -41.79 -31.71 61.96
N ASP A 20 -41.42 -32.53 62.93
CA ASP A 20 -41.62 -32.23 64.34
C ASP A 20 -40.84 -30.97 64.75
N SER A 21 -41.56 -29.99 65.30
CA SER A 21 -41.01 -28.72 65.79
C SER A 21 -41.19 -28.57 67.31
N SER A 22 -41.43 -29.68 68.01
CA SER A 22 -41.52 -29.72 69.47
C SER A 22 -40.14 -29.56 70.13
N THR A 23 -40.12 -29.54 71.46
CA THR A 23 -38.89 -29.48 72.26
C THR A 23 -38.28 -30.87 72.55
N GLN A 24 -38.70 -31.91 71.82
CA GLN A 24 -38.14 -33.25 71.93
C GLN A 24 -36.64 -33.26 71.58
N ILE A 25 -35.88 -34.13 72.25
CA ILE A 25 -34.46 -34.33 71.95
C ILE A 25 -34.31 -34.96 70.56
N ALA A 26 -33.60 -34.28 69.66
CA ALA A 26 -33.27 -34.80 68.34
C ALA A 26 -32.23 -35.93 68.44
N ASN A 27 -32.58 -37.13 67.97
CA ASN A 27 -31.64 -38.25 67.89
C ASN A 27 -30.88 -38.27 66.54
N THR A 28 -29.86 -39.12 66.43
CA THR A 28 -29.02 -39.19 65.23
C THR A 28 -29.78 -39.60 63.98
N ALA A 29 -30.79 -40.48 64.10
CA ALA A 29 -31.62 -40.93 62.98
C ALA A 29 -32.49 -39.80 62.42
N PHE A 30 -33.09 -38.97 63.29
CA PHE A 30 -33.86 -37.80 62.90
C PHE A 30 -33.00 -36.78 62.15
N VAL A 31 -31.81 -36.49 62.68
CA VAL A 31 -30.85 -35.57 62.04
C VAL A 31 -30.38 -36.10 60.69
N GLN A 32 -30.05 -37.38 60.58
CA GLN A 32 -29.67 -38.00 59.30
C GLN A 32 -30.82 -37.96 58.28
N ALA A 33 -32.06 -38.23 58.69
CA ALA A 33 -33.23 -38.17 57.82
C ALA A 33 -33.51 -36.73 57.36
N ALA A 34 -33.37 -35.74 58.24
CA ALA A 34 -33.54 -34.33 57.89
C ALA A 34 -32.46 -33.85 56.90
N ILE A 35 -31.20 -34.24 57.09
CA ILE A 35 -30.10 -33.93 56.16
C ILE A 35 -30.32 -34.65 54.82
N ALA A 36 -30.72 -35.91 54.85
CA ALA A 36 -31.02 -36.68 53.63
C ALA A 36 -32.22 -36.10 52.88
N ALA A 37 -33.25 -35.59 53.56
CA ALA A 37 -34.36 -34.88 52.94
C ALA A 37 -33.91 -33.53 52.34
N LEU A 38 -33.02 -32.81 53.01
CA LEU A 38 -32.44 -31.56 52.52
C LEU A 38 -31.59 -31.81 51.25
N VAL A 39 -30.66 -32.76 51.28
CA VAL A 39 -29.81 -33.13 50.14
C VAL A 39 -30.62 -33.82 49.02
N GLY A 40 -31.56 -34.69 49.39
CA GLY A 40 -32.42 -35.47 48.49
C GLY A 40 -33.52 -34.65 47.82
N SER A 41 -33.79 -33.43 48.30
CA SER A 41 -34.72 -32.51 47.63
C SER A 41 -34.14 -31.83 46.38
N SER A 42 -32.84 -31.96 46.11
CA SER A 42 -32.20 -31.39 44.93
C SER A 42 -30.91 -32.08 44.41
N PRO A 43 -30.79 -33.42 44.34
CA PRO A 43 -29.65 -34.08 43.69
C PRO A 43 -29.46 -33.64 42.24
N GLU A 44 -30.56 -33.59 41.47
CA GLU A 44 -30.52 -33.15 40.06
C GLU A 44 -30.15 -31.67 39.92
N ALA A 45 -30.61 -30.81 40.85
CA ALA A 45 -30.23 -29.40 40.83
C ALA A 45 -28.76 -29.18 41.23
N LEU A 46 -28.22 -29.97 42.16
CA LEU A 46 -26.79 -29.93 42.48
C LEU A 46 -25.94 -30.50 41.34
N ASP A 47 -26.42 -31.54 40.67
CA ASP A 47 -25.76 -32.11 39.49
C ASP A 47 -25.70 -31.08 38.36
N THR A 48 -26.83 -30.44 38.03
CA THR A 48 -26.88 -29.35 37.05
C THR A 48 -25.99 -28.15 37.44
N LEU A 49 -25.90 -27.80 38.71
CA LEU A 49 -24.96 -26.75 39.17
C LEU A 49 -23.49 -27.18 38.99
N ASN A 50 -23.18 -28.44 39.25
CA ASN A 50 -21.85 -29.00 39.02
C ASN A 50 -21.52 -29.06 37.51
N GLU A 51 -22.49 -29.44 36.68
CA GLU A 51 -22.37 -29.42 35.21
C GLU A 51 -22.16 -28.00 34.68
N LEU A 52 -22.89 -27.01 35.19
CA LEU A 52 -22.73 -25.60 34.83
C LEU A 52 -21.36 -25.05 35.26
N ALA A 53 -20.93 -25.37 36.49
CA ALA A 53 -19.61 -24.98 36.98
C ALA A 53 -18.50 -25.59 36.10
N ALA A 54 -18.61 -26.86 35.73
CA ALA A 54 -17.70 -27.54 34.83
C ALA A 54 -17.74 -26.92 33.41
N ALA A 55 -18.93 -26.62 32.88
CA ALA A 55 -19.11 -25.98 31.57
C ALA A 55 -18.50 -24.57 31.49
N LEU A 56 -18.45 -23.86 32.62
CA LEU A 56 -17.77 -22.57 32.78
C LEU A 56 -16.29 -22.71 33.18
N GLY A 57 -15.75 -23.93 33.18
CA GLY A 57 -14.33 -24.19 33.44
C GLY A 57 -13.92 -24.12 34.92
N ASN A 58 -14.89 -24.20 35.85
CA ASN A 58 -14.67 -24.03 37.29
C ASN A 58 -13.89 -22.75 37.65
N ASP A 59 -14.08 -21.68 36.88
CA ASP A 59 -13.39 -20.40 37.07
C ASP A 59 -14.14 -19.50 38.08
N PRO A 60 -13.60 -19.27 39.29
CA PRO A 60 -14.22 -18.39 40.28
C PRO A 60 -14.32 -16.93 39.83
N ASN A 61 -13.52 -16.53 38.84
CA ASN A 61 -13.48 -15.18 38.28
C ASN A 61 -13.99 -15.15 36.84
N PHE A 62 -14.85 -16.10 36.43
CA PHE A 62 -15.33 -16.25 35.06
C PHE A 62 -15.72 -14.93 34.39
N ALA A 63 -16.48 -14.08 35.09
CA ALA A 63 -16.90 -12.78 34.58
C ALA A 63 -15.69 -11.89 34.22
N THR A 64 -14.71 -11.78 35.12
CA THR A 64 -13.47 -11.03 34.90
C THR A 64 -12.65 -11.63 33.76
N THR A 65 -12.52 -12.96 33.70
CA THR A 65 -11.79 -13.66 32.64
C THR A 65 -12.39 -13.38 31.26
N VAL A 66 -13.72 -13.45 31.15
CA VAL A 66 -14.45 -13.13 29.91
C VAL A 66 -14.31 -11.66 29.55
N THR A 67 -14.45 -10.74 30.52
CA THR A 67 -14.28 -9.30 30.29
C THR A 67 -12.86 -8.98 29.79
N ASN A 68 -11.82 -9.58 30.37
CA ASN A 68 -10.45 -9.38 29.94
C ASN A 68 -10.19 -9.92 28.53
N SER A 69 -10.73 -11.11 28.23
CA SER A 69 -10.62 -11.71 26.90
C SER A 69 -11.30 -10.86 25.82
N LEU A 70 -12.40 -10.20 26.17
CA LEU A 70 -13.12 -9.29 25.29
C LEU A 70 -12.40 -7.93 25.16
N ALA A 71 -11.82 -7.42 26.24
CA ALA A 71 -11.04 -6.18 26.24
C ALA A 71 -9.79 -6.25 25.34
N GLY A 72 -9.26 -7.45 25.09
CA GLY A 72 -8.18 -7.67 24.12
C GLY A 72 -8.63 -7.75 22.65
N LYS A 73 -9.93 -7.64 22.36
CA LYS A 73 -10.44 -7.55 20.99
C LYS A 73 -10.36 -6.11 20.49
N MET A 74 -10.13 -5.95 19.19
CA MET A 74 -10.09 -4.65 18.55
C MET A 74 -11.45 -3.94 18.67
N ASP A 75 -11.43 -2.68 19.11
CA ASP A 75 -12.60 -1.82 19.10
C ASP A 75 -12.85 -1.27 17.69
N LYS A 76 -14.02 -1.57 17.14
CA LYS A 76 -14.44 -1.04 15.83
C LYS A 76 -14.46 0.49 15.81
N SER A 77 -14.79 1.14 16.92
CA SER A 77 -14.83 2.60 16.99
C SER A 77 -13.45 3.25 17.02
N ALA A 78 -12.43 2.50 17.47
CA ALA A 78 -11.05 2.93 17.50
C ALA A 78 -10.37 2.92 16.12
N ASN A 79 -10.99 2.30 15.10
CA ASN A 79 -10.46 2.22 13.72
C ASN A 79 -8.97 1.81 13.65
N GLY A 80 -8.54 0.89 14.51
CA GLY A 80 -7.17 0.36 14.53
C GLY A 80 -6.14 1.20 15.30
N SER A 81 -6.55 2.30 15.94
CA SER A 81 -5.67 3.07 16.85
C SER A 81 -5.30 2.31 18.13
N ASP A 82 -6.04 1.25 18.43
CA ASP A 82 -5.85 0.30 19.53
C ASP A 82 -4.96 -0.90 19.15
N ILE A 83 -4.44 -0.95 17.92
CA ILE A 83 -3.51 -1.98 17.48
C ILE A 83 -2.14 -1.74 18.14
N GLU A 84 -1.74 -2.66 19.03
CA GLU A 84 -0.48 -2.59 19.76
C GLU A 84 0.75 -2.51 18.82
N ASN A 85 0.74 -3.29 17.74
CA ASN A 85 1.83 -3.30 16.74
C ASN A 85 1.29 -3.13 15.33
N VAL A 86 1.13 -1.86 14.92
CA VAL A 86 0.64 -1.48 13.59
C VAL A 86 1.54 -2.05 12.47
N SER A 87 2.86 -2.11 12.68
CA SER A 87 3.80 -2.59 11.67
C SER A 87 3.57 -4.07 11.33
N VAL A 88 3.45 -4.94 12.34
CA VAL A 88 3.14 -6.37 12.14
C VAL A 88 1.74 -6.55 11.55
N PHE A 89 0.76 -5.75 11.98
CA PHE A 89 -0.58 -5.79 11.42
C PHE A 89 -0.57 -5.49 9.91
N LEU A 90 0.12 -4.41 9.50
CA LEU A 90 0.29 -4.07 8.08
C LEU A 90 1.06 -5.16 7.33
N GLN A 91 2.10 -5.74 7.93
CA GLN A 91 2.84 -6.85 7.31
C GLN A 91 1.96 -8.07 7.04
N ASN A 92 1.10 -8.46 8.00
CA ASN A 92 0.15 -9.56 7.84
C ASN A 92 -0.87 -9.30 6.73
N LEU A 93 -1.19 -8.03 6.47
CA LEU A 93 -2.05 -7.60 5.36
C LEU A 93 -1.29 -7.44 4.03
N GLY A 94 0.03 -7.57 4.01
CA GLY A 94 0.85 -7.26 2.83
C GLY A 94 0.96 -5.75 2.52
N LEU A 95 0.65 -4.89 3.49
CA LEU A 95 0.67 -3.43 3.40
C LEU A 95 1.87 -2.79 4.14
N GLY A 96 2.84 -3.60 4.57
CA GLY A 96 4.07 -3.13 5.23
C GLY A 96 5.09 -2.56 4.22
N GLU A 97 6.37 -2.88 4.40
CA GLU A 97 7.46 -2.44 3.50
C GLU A 97 7.28 -2.87 2.03
N GLY A 98 6.37 -3.81 1.75
CA GLY A 98 5.97 -4.26 0.42
C GLY A 98 4.67 -3.65 -0.13
N SER A 99 4.27 -2.44 0.33
CA SER A 99 3.12 -1.69 -0.21
C SER A 99 3.04 -1.80 -1.74
N ALA A 100 1.81 -1.91 -2.27
CA ALA A 100 1.55 -1.97 -3.71
C ALA A 100 2.22 -0.81 -4.49
N LEU A 101 2.44 0.33 -3.83
CA LEU A 101 3.26 1.43 -4.31
C LEU A 101 4.25 1.84 -3.22
N PRO A 102 5.56 1.55 -3.40
CA PRO A 102 6.61 2.04 -2.51
C PRO A 102 6.66 3.58 -2.47
N VAL A 103 6.97 4.14 -1.30
CA VAL A 103 7.13 5.59 -1.14
C VAL A 103 8.28 6.08 -2.03
N GLY A 104 8.01 7.13 -2.80
CA GLY A 104 8.97 7.75 -3.71
C GLY A 104 8.80 7.37 -5.18
N VAL A 105 7.91 6.42 -5.51
CA VAL A 105 7.55 6.11 -6.90
C VAL A 105 6.67 7.22 -7.49
N PRO A 106 7.08 7.89 -8.59
CA PRO A 106 6.24 8.87 -9.27
C PRO A 106 5.02 8.21 -9.93
N VAL A 107 3.83 8.76 -9.71
CA VAL A 107 2.57 8.23 -10.27
C VAL A 107 1.89 9.27 -11.16
N PRO A 108 1.47 8.92 -12.40
CA PRO A 108 0.66 9.82 -13.22
C PRO A 108 -0.69 10.17 -12.58
N TRP A 109 -0.96 11.46 -12.42
CA TRP A 109 -2.17 12.00 -11.80
C TRP A 109 -2.90 12.99 -12.73
N PRO A 110 -4.22 12.80 -12.96
CA PRO A 110 -4.95 13.55 -13.99
C PRO A 110 -5.39 14.95 -13.57
N SER A 111 -5.31 15.30 -12.28
CA SER A 111 -5.77 16.59 -11.76
C SER A 111 -4.61 17.50 -11.36
N THR A 112 -4.84 18.81 -11.35
CA THR A 112 -3.87 19.81 -10.91
C THR A 112 -3.60 19.79 -9.41
N THR A 113 -4.46 19.16 -8.60
CA THR A 113 -4.29 19.05 -7.15
C THR A 113 -4.05 17.60 -6.76
N PRO A 114 -2.91 17.23 -6.15
CA PRO A 114 -2.68 15.88 -5.66
C PRO A 114 -3.64 15.56 -4.49
N PRO A 115 -3.94 14.28 -4.25
CA PRO A 115 -4.62 13.88 -3.02
C PRO A 115 -3.80 14.27 -1.77
N THR A 116 -4.46 14.39 -0.63
CA THR A 116 -3.80 14.63 0.66
C THR A 116 -2.72 13.57 0.91
N GLY A 117 -1.52 14.00 1.32
CA GLY A 117 -0.38 13.13 1.59
C GLY A 117 0.50 12.83 0.37
N TRP A 118 0.14 13.32 -0.83
CA TRP A 118 0.95 13.18 -2.05
C TRP A 118 1.58 14.51 -2.45
N LEU A 119 2.78 14.45 -3.05
CA LEU A 119 3.57 15.63 -3.40
C LEU A 119 3.89 15.63 -4.90
N LYS A 120 3.74 16.77 -5.58
CA LYS A 120 4.10 16.85 -7.00
C LYS A 120 5.61 16.71 -7.20
N CYS A 121 6.02 15.92 -8.18
CA CYS A 121 7.40 15.87 -8.68
C CYS A 121 7.72 17.12 -9.52
N ASN A 122 7.88 18.27 -8.86
CA ASN A 122 8.09 19.59 -9.46
C ASN A 122 9.39 20.27 -8.99
N GLY A 123 10.36 19.49 -8.51
CA GLY A 123 11.63 20.04 -7.99
C GLY A 123 11.56 20.60 -6.56
N ALA A 124 10.38 20.56 -5.90
CA ALA A 124 10.23 21.11 -4.56
C ALA A 124 11.03 20.34 -3.51
N ALA A 125 11.50 21.06 -2.49
CA ALA A 125 12.05 20.47 -1.28
C ALA A 125 10.93 19.96 -0.36
N PHE A 126 11.24 18.98 0.49
CA PHE A 126 10.33 18.45 1.49
C PHE A 126 11.03 18.24 2.85
N SER A 127 10.24 18.13 3.93
CA SER A 127 10.74 17.87 5.28
C SER A 127 10.94 16.35 5.49
N ALA A 128 12.11 15.96 6.01
CA ALA A 128 12.38 14.57 6.36
C ALA A 128 11.66 14.15 7.65
N GLU A 129 11.29 15.12 8.49
CA GLU A 129 10.51 14.91 9.70
C GLU A 129 9.06 14.58 9.35
N GLU A 130 8.49 15.26 8.36
CA GLU A 130 7.14 15.00 7.85
C GLU A 130 7.09 13.78 6.92
N TYR A 131 8.13 13.57 6.09
CA TYR A 131 8.20 12.47 5.11
C TYR A 131 9.49 11.64 5.25
N PRO A 132 9.65 10.85 6.34
CA PRO A 132 10.88 10.11 6.62
C PRO A 132 11.18 9.02 5.59
N GLU A 133 10.17 8.27 5.14
CA GLU A 133 10.36 7.23 4.12
C GLU A 133 10.71 7.82 2.75
N LEU A 134 10.15 8.99 2.41
CA LEU A 134 10.51 9.71 1.19
C LEU A 134 11.96 10.20 1.24
N ALA A 135 12.45 10.60 2.41
CA ALA A 135 13.85 11.00 2.59
C ALA A 135 14.83 9.84 2.39
N LYS A 136 14.40 8.58 2.60
CA LYS A 136 15.20 7.40 2.25
C LYS A 136 15.27 7.22 0.73
N ALA A 137 14.15 7.43 0.02
CA ALA A 137 14.09 7.33 -1.44
C ALA A 137 14.80 8.49 -2.15
N TYR A 138 14.69 9.71 -1.63
CA TYR A 138 15.31 10.94 -2.14
C TYR A 138 16.18 11.60 -1.06
N PRO A 139 17.43 11.15 -0.86
CA PRO A 139 18.31 11.64 0.21
C PRO A 139 18.64 13.14 0.16
N THR A 140 18.50 13.76 -1.01
CA THR A 140 18.69 15.21 -1.22
C THR A 140 17.54 16.05 -0.67
N LYS A 141 16.44 15.42 -0.24
CA LYS A 141 15.21 16.05 0.28
C LYS A 141 14.57 16.99 -0.74
N LYS A 142 14.77 16.69 -2.01
CA LYS A 142 14.16 17.35 -3.16
C LYS A 142 13.56 16.30 -4.08
N LEU A 143 12.35 16.55 -4.53
CA LEU A 143 11.71 15.75 -5.56
C LEU A 143 12.37 16.03 -6.91
N PRO A 144 12.37 15.07 -7.84
CA PRO A 144 12.71 15.36 -9.23
C PRO A 144 11.72 16.36 -9.82
N ASP A 145 12.16 17.16 -10.79
CA ASP A 145 11.26 17.99 -11.59
C ASP A 145 10.91 17.23 -12.87
N LEU A 146 9.75 16.59 -12.89
CA LEU A 146 9.31 15.72 -14.00
C LEU A 146 8.34 16.43 -14.94
N ARG A 147 8.24 17.76 -14.86
CA ARG A 147 7.35 18.53 -15.72
C ARG A 147 7.93 18.61 -17.13
N GLY A 148 7.27 17.93 -18.07
CA GLY A 148 7.72 17.84 -19.47
C GLY A 148 8.66 16.67 -19.74
N GLU A 149 9.02 15.90 -18.72
CA GLU A 149 9.98 14.80 -18.83
C GLU A 149 9.31 13.45 -19.15
N PHE A 150 10.03 12.61 -19.87
CA PHE A 150 9.71 11.19 -20.04
C PHE A 150 10.58 10.36 -19.11
N ILE A 151 9.96 9.49 -18.30
CA ILE A 151 10.69 8.52 -17.48
C ILE A 151 11.11 7.36 -18.36
N ARG A 152 12.39 6.98 -18.29
CA ARG A 152 12.94 5.78 -18.94
C ARG A 152 13.55 4.84 -17.91
N GLY A 153 13.61 3.54 -18.25
CA GLY A 153 14.32 2.57 -17.44
C GLY A 153 15.82 2.91 -17.36
N TRP A 154 16.38 2.81 -16.16
CA TRP A 154 17.82 2.90 -15.96
C TRP A 154 18.50 1.66 -16.53
N ASP A 155 19.66 1.84 -17.15
CA ASP A 155 20.36 0.79 -17.87
C ASP A 155 20.84 -0.35 -16.97
N ASP A 156 21.27 -0.02 -15.75
CA ASP A 156 21.78 -0.96 -14.74
C ASP A 156 22.81 -1.98 -15.31
N GLY A 157 23.69 -1.51 -16.20
CA GLY A 157 24.77 -2.32 -16.77
C GLY A 157 24.37 -3.22 -17.94
N ARG A 158 23.23 -2.95 -18.60
CA ARG A 158 22.80 -3.67 -19.81
C ARG A 158 23.48 -3.15 -21.08
N ASP A 159 24.18 -2.02 -21.02
CA ASP A 159 24.88 -1.37 -22.13
C ASP A 159 23.99 -0.89 -23.28
N VAL A 160 22.73 -0.54 -22.97
CA VAL A 160 21.81 0.14 -23.91
C VAL A 160 21.89 1.66 -23.75
N ASP A 161 22.10 2.15 -22.53
CA ASP A 161 22.23 3.57 -22.17
C ASP A 161 23.43 3.78 -21.24
N SER A 162 24.61 3.31 -21.66
CA SER A 162 25.83 3.29 -20.85
C SER A 162 26.24 4.70 -20.36
N GLY A 163 26.77 4.75 -19.13
CA GLY A 163 27.26 5.99 -18.51
C GLY A 163 26.18 6.87 -17.88
N ARG A 164 24.92 6.43 -17.88
CA ARG A 164 23.79 7.17 -17.29
C ARG A 164 23.58 6.80 -15.83
N ALA A 165 23.39 7.81 -14.99
CA ALA A 165 23.08 7.63 -13.57
C ALA A 165 21.55 7.68 -13.33
N LEU A 166 21.08 7.05 -12.26
CA LEU A 166 19.70 7.23 -11.79
C LEU A 166 19.38 8.71 -11.61
N LEU A 167 18.17 9.11 -12.03
CA LEU A 167 17.67 10.49 -11.96
C LEU A 167 18.48 11.53 -12.77
N SER A 168 19.38 11.11 -13.67
CA SER A 168 20.06 12.04 -14.56
C SER A 168 19.17 12.50 -15.72
N GLU A 169 19.25 13.78 -16.09
CA GLU A 169 18.49 14.36 -17.21
C GLU A 169 19.16 14.06 -18.55
N GLN A 170 18.37 13.88 -19.60
CA GLN A 170 18.85 13.72 -20.98
C GLN A 170 18.05 14.65 -21.88
N LEU A 171 18.74 15.39 -22.75
CA LEU A 171 18.06 16.17 -23.78
C LEU A 171 17.51 15.25 -24.87
N ASP A 172 16.54 15.77 -25.62
CA ASP A 172 16.01 15.06 -26.78
C ASP A 172 17.10 14.84 -27.84
N ALA A 173 16.97 13.72 -28.56
CA ALA A 173 17.81 13.42 -29.70
C ALA A 173 16.93 12.80 -30.80
N MET A 174 17.17 13.21 -32.04
CA MET A 174 16.56 12.58 -33.20
C MET A 174 17.51 11.54 -33.80
N GLN A 175 16.94 10.50 -34.42
CA GLN A 175 17.72 9.55 -35.22
C GLN A 175 18.42 10.28 -36.37
N ASN A 176 19.56 9.73 -36.81
CA ASN A 176 20.29 10.27 -37.96
C ASN A 176 19.38 10.32 -39.19
N VAL A 177 19.37 11.46 -39.88
CA VAL A 177 18.62 11.67 -41.12
C VAL A 177 19.60 11.97 -42.24
N THR A 178 19.52 11.18 -43.31
CA THR A 178 20.46 11.26 -44.43
C THR A 178 19.78 11.69 -45.72
N GLY A 179 20.54 12.33 -46.59
CA GLY A 179 20.16 12.64 -47.96
C GLY A 179 21.41 12.93 -48.79
N SER A 180 21.27 12.96 -50.11
CA SER A 180 22.35 13.33 -51.00
C SER A 180 21.89 14.32 -52.06
N LEU A 181 22.84 15.08 -52.58
CA LEU A 181 22.70 15.99 -53.71
C LEU A 181 23.86 15.71 -54.67
N SER A 182 23.59 15.63 -55.97
CA SER A 182 24.61 15.40 -57.01
C SER A 182 24.36 16.29 -58.23
N ASP A 183 25.44 16.72 -58.91
CA ASP A 183 25.47 17.53 -60.15
C ASP A 183 24.59 18.82 -60.13
N ASN A 184 24.81 19.71 -59.15
CA ASN A 184 24.10 21.00 -59.05
C ASN A 184 24.63 22.10 -60.02
N THR A 185 25.62 21.80 -60.86
CA THR A 185 26.22 22.81 -61.75
C THR A 185 25.85 22.61 -63.21
N MET A 186 25.68 21.37 -63.70
CA MET A 186 25.61 21.11 -65.14
C MET A 186 24.29 20.50 -65.63
N GLY A 187 23.26 20.35 -64.78
CA GLY A 187 21.88 20.02 -65.15
C GLY A 187 21.64 18.68 -65.86
N SER A 188 22.70 17.99 -66.30
CA SER A 188 22.62 16.75 -67.08
C SER A 188 22.43 15.50 -66.22
N SER A 189 22.77 15.56 -64.93
CA SER A 189 22.61 14.46 -63.95
C SER A 189 22.18 14.94 -62.56
N LEU A 190 21.57 16.13 -62.46
CA LEU A 190 21.12 16.71 -61.19
C LEU A 190 20.12 15.79 -60.49
N SER A 191 20.46 15.35 -59.27
CA SER A 191 19.61 14.48 -58.48
C SER A 191 19.71 14.77 -56.98
N ALA A 192 18.62 14.50 -56.26
CA ALA A 192 18.54 14.62 -54.82
C ALA A 192 17.80 13.41 -54.23
N SER A 193 18.18 13.04 -53.01
CA SER A 193 17.55 11.96 -52.26
C SER A 193 17.40 12.31 -50.78
N GLY A 194 16.49 11.61 -50.10
CA GLY A 194 16.19 11.83 -48.69
C GLY A 194 15.55 13.21 -48.46
N VAL A 195 16.12 13.95 -47.50
CA VAL A 195 15.63 15.27 -47.09
C VAL A 195 15.89 16.38 -48.10
N PHE A 196 16.77 16.15 -49.08
CA PHE A 196 17.03 17.14 -50.11
C PHE A 196 15.99 17.07 -51.20
N ASN A 197 15.57 18.25 -51.66
CA ASN A 197 14.71 18.40 -52.82
C ASN A 197 15.28 19.47 -53.76
N ILE A 198 15.16 19.23 -55.05
CA ILE A 198 15.54 20.18 -56.10
C ILE A 198 14.27 20.89 -56.57
N GLY A 199 14.27 22.21 -56.50
CA GLY A 199 13.23 23.05 -57.06
C GLY A 199 13.56 23.54 -58.47
N SER A 200 12.80 24.53 -58.95
CA SER A 200 12.96 25.08 -60.30
C SER A 200 14.32 25.72 -60.53
N SER A 201 14.79 25.70 -61.78
CA SER A 201 15.98 26.48 -62.17
C SER A 201 15.71 27.97 -62.06
N SER A 202 16.68 28.75 -61.56
CA SER A 202 16.60 30.22 -61.45
C SER A 202 16.53 30.93 -62.80
N GLY A 203 16.71 30.22 -63.93
CA GLY A 203 16.80 30.78 -65.28
C GLY A 203 18.10 31.55 -65.56
N VAL A 204 18.80 31.98 -64.50
CA VAL A 204 20.11 32.61 -64.56
C VAL A 204 21.16 31.57 -64.96
N LYS A 205 21.85 31.87 -66.05
CA LYS A 205 22.93 31.06 -66.59
C LYS A 205 24.25 31.79 -66.42
N TYR A 206 25.22 31.18 -65.74
CA TYR A 206 26.58 31.71 -65.68
C TYR A 206 27.44 30.95 -66.69
N ALA A 207 28.17 31.67 -67.54
CA ALA A 207 29.15 31.08 -68.44
C ALA A 207 30.55 31.49 -67.97
N ALA A 208 31.50 30.55 -67.93
CA ALA A 208 32.90 30.94 -67.86
C ALA A 208 33.27 31.55 -69.21
N THR A 209 33.89 32.74 -69.20
CA THR A 209 34.19 33.55 -70.41
C THR A 209 34.99 32.82 -71.49
N SER A 210 35.54 31.64 -71.20
CA SER A 210 36.37 30.84 -72.12
C SER A 210 35.91 29.39 -72.30
N ALA A 211 34.84 28.95 -71.64
CA ALA A 211 34.25 27.62 -71.83
C ALA A 211 32.85 27.81 -72.41
N GLY A 212 32.60 27.35 -73.63
CA GLY A 212 31.32 27.53 -74.36
C GLY A 212 30.11 26.81 -73.75
N SER A 213 30.00 26.75 -72.42
CA SER A 213 28.95 26.09 -71.65
C SER A 213 28.41 27.02 -70.58
N ALA A 214 27.09 27.11 -70.51
CA ALA A 214 26.35 27.89 -69.53
C ALA A 214 25.80 26.96 -68.44
N PHE A 215 26.08 27.27 -67.17
CA PHE A 215 25.61 26.53 -65.98
C PHE A 215 24.24 27.04 -65.54
N SER A 216 23.33 26.14 -65.18
CA SER A 216 22.01 26.49 -64.63
C SER A 216 22.00 26.32 -63.12
N PHE A 217 21.54 27.34 -62.39
CA PHE A 217 21.36 27.24 -60.94
C PHE A 217 19.96 26.71 -60.59
N TYR A 218 19.89 25.78 -59.64
CA TYR A 218 18.64 25.25 -59.10
C TYR A 218 18.46 25.66 -57.64
N SER A 219 17.22 25.88 -57.23
CA SER A 219 16.93 25.99 -55.80
C SER A 219 17.04 24.61 -55.16
N ILE A 220 17.72 24.54 -54.02
CA ILE A 220 17.83 23.32 -53.22
C ILE A 220 17.20 23.62 -51.87
N THR A 221 16.30 22.75 -51.44
CA THR A 221 15.72 22.83 -50.11
C THR A 221 16.09 21.59 -49.31
N LEU A 222 16.33 21.81 -48.03
CA LEU A 222 16.38 20.75 -47.04
C LEU A 222 15.02 20.73 -46.33
N ASP A 223 14.34 19.60 -46.40
CA ASP A 223 13.04 19.40 -45.81
C ASP A 223 13.00 18.07 -45.04
N LEU A 224 13.11 18.18 -43.72
CA LEU A 224 13.04 17.05 -42.79
C LEU A 224 11.66 16.36 -42.80
N SER A 225 10.60 17.05 -43.23
CA SER A 225 9.24 16.48 -43.26
C SER A 225 9.11 15.30 -44.22
N ARG A 226 10.06 15.19 -45.16
CA ARG A 226 10.18 14.09 -46.12
C ARG A 226 10.67 12.78 -45.50
N SER A 227 11.20 12.81 -44.28
CA SER A 227 11.73 11.64 -43.58
C SER A 227 11.15 11.45 -42.18
N ALA A 228 10.59 12.50 -41.57
CA ALA A 228 9.97 12.43 -40.24
C ALA A 228 8.85 13.46 -40.09
N ARG A 229 7.96 13.27 -39.09
CA ARG A 229 7.05 14.36 -38.69
C ARG A 229 7.85 15.42 -37.96
N THR A 230 7.72 16.68 -38.37
CA THR A 230 8.47 17.81 -37.81
C THR A 230 7.62 18.65 -36.86
N SER A 231 8.25 19.19 -35.83
CA SER A 231 7.70 20.20 -34.92
C SER A 231 8.86 21.02 -34.33
N ALA A 232 8.58 21.99 -33.46
CA ALA A 232 9.63 22.74 -32.75
C ALA A 232 10.39 21.86 -31.73
N GLU A 233 9.80 20.73 -31.32
CA GLU A 233 10.34 19.79 -30.33
C GLU A 233 10.19 18.35 -30.85
N THR A 234 11.22 17.52 -30.65
CA THR A 234 11.18 16.09 -30.99
C THR A 234 10.49 15.32 -29.87
N ARG A 235 9.24 14.90 -30.08
CA ARG A 235 8.49 14.15 -29.06
C ARG A 235 7.55 13.09 -29.64
N PRO A 236 7.38 11.94 -28.98
CA PRO A 236 6.30 11.01 -29.30
C PRO A 236 4.94 11.66 -29.00
N ARG A 237 3.86 11.11 -29.56
CA ARG A 237 2.51 11.52 -29.14
C ARG A 237 2.36 11.21 -27.66
N ASN A 238 1.89 12.18 -26.88
CA ASN A 238 1.73 12.05 -25.43
C ASN A 238 0.48 12.79 -24.95
N ILE A 239 0.10 12.52 -23.69
CA ILE A 239 -0.92 13.24 -22.92
C ILE A 239 -0.25 13.67 -21.62
N ALA A 240 -0.44 14.92 -21.21
CA ALA A 240 0.16 15.45 -20.00
C ALA A 240 -0.62 15.05 -18.75
N PHE A 241 0.06 14.40 -17.80
CA PHE A 241 -0.39 14.14 -16.44
C PHE A 241 0.58 14.85 -15.47
N ASN A 242 0.14 15.17 -14.26
CA ASN A 242 1.11 15.47 -13.20
C ASN A 242 1.82 14.18 -12.80
N TYR A 243 3.07 14.28 -12.37
CA TYR A 243 3.68 13.24 -11.54
C TYR A 243 3.55 13.66 -10.08
N ILE A 244 2.99 12.78 -9.26
CA ILE A 244 2.83 12.94 -7.81
C ILE A 244 3.53 11.80 -7.06
#